data_AF-A0A0P0LLR6-F1
#
_entry.id   AF-A0A0P0LLR6-F1
#
_cell.length_a   1.000
_cell.length_b   1.000
_cell.length_c   1.000
_cell.angle_alpha   90.00
_cell.angle_beta   90.00
_cell.angle_gamma   90.00
#
_symmetry.space_group_name_H-M   'P 1'
#
loop_
_entity.id
_entity.type
_entity.pdbx_description
1 polymer ?
#
loop_
_entity_poly.entity_id
_entity_poly.type
_entity_poly.pdbx_seq_one_letter_code
_entity_poly.pdbx_strand_id
1 'polypeptide(L)'
;MNELISKDNEWIIHFMGSLDRLLDNFEHLTANYRPTLNGERFFTDKEVSARLKVSRRTLQDYRNEGRIAYIQLGGKILYRESDIERMLADGYRSAYRLMAT
;
A
#
# COMPACT_ATOMS: atom_id res chain seq x y z
N MET A 1 -47.00 8.30 -17.01
CA MET A 1 -46.38 7.56 -18.13
C MET A 1 -45.04 7.07 -17.59
N ASN A 2 -44.93 5.79 -17.24
CA ASN A 2 -43.69 5.23 -16.66
C ASN A 2 -42.71 5.00 -17.81
N GLU A 3 -41.77 5.92 -17.98
CA GLU A 3 -40.65 5.70 -18.89
C GLU A 3 -39.74 4.65 -18.28
N LEU A 4 -39.77 3.45 -18.87
CA LEU A 4 -38.79 2.41 -18.61
C LEU A 4 -37.41 3.00 -18.88
N ILE A 5 -36.63 3.17 -17.82
CA ILE A 5 -35.22 3.54 -17.84
C ILE A 5 -34.47 2.38 -18.53
N SER A 6 -34.44 2.39 -19.86
CA SER A 6 -33.62 1.47 -20.66
C SER A 6 -32.16 1.92 -20.61
N LYS A 7 -31.24 0.94 -20.68
CA LYS A 7 -29.78 1.13 -20.62
C LYS A 7 -29.20 2.06 -21.69
N ASP A 8 -29.98 2.37 -22.72
CA ASP A 8 -29.58 3.19 -23.88
C ASP A 8 -29.96 4.67 -23.74
N ASN A 9 -30.41 5.09 -22.56
CA ASN A 9 -30.72 6.49 -22.32
C ASN A 9 -29.39 7.28 -22.27
N GLU A 10 -29.21 8.23 -23.18
CA GLU A 10 -27.99 9.06 -23.29
C GLU A 10 -27.59 9.67 -21.94
N TRP A 11 -28.58 10.00 -21.11
CA TRP A 11 -28.36 10.48 -19.76
C TRP A 11 -27.63 9.48 -18.87
N ILE A 12 -27.98 8.18 -18.93
CA ILE A 12 -27.33 7.12 -18.16
C ILE A 12 -25.89 6.91 -18.66
N ILE A 13 -25.67 6.94 -19.98
CA ILE A 13 -24.34 6.80 -20.57
C ILE A 13 -23.44 7.96 -20.11
N HIS A 14 -23.94 9.19 -20.17
CA HIS A 14 -23.21 10.37 -19.69
C HIS A 14 -22.97 10.33 -18.18
N PHE A 15 -23.96 9.88 -17.40
CA PHE A 15 -23.85 9.73 -15.95
C PHE A 15 -22.79 8.67 -15.57
N MET A 16 -22.79 7.51 -16.23
CA MET A 16 -21.79 6.46 -16.01
C MET A 16 -20.39 6.93 -16.41
N GLY A 17 -20.25 7.61 -17.56
CA GLY A 17 -18.97 8.21 -17.97
C GLY A 17 -18.47 9.30 -17.01
N SER A 18 -19.38 10.01 -16.34
CA SER A 18 -19.02 10.97 -15.29
C SER A 18 -18.59 10.27 -13.99
N LEU A 19 -19.22 9.14 -13.65
CA LEU A 19 -18.81 8.29 -12.52
C LEU A 19 -17.43 7.66 -12.75
N ASP A 20 -17.15 7.16 -13.95
CA ASP A 20 -15.84 6.59 -14.29
C ASP A 20 -14.72 7.63 -14.16
N ARG A 21 -14.94 8.86 -14.65
CA ARG A 21 -13.98 9.96 -14.49
C ARG A 21 -13.78 10.37 -13.02
N LEU A 22 -14.83 10.34 -12.22
CA LEU A 22 -14.72 10.59 -10.78
C LEU A 22 -13.93 9.48 -10.09
N LEU A 23 -14.11 8.22 -10.51
CA LEU A 23 -13.38 7.07 -9.99
C LEU A 23 -11.90 7.16 -10.36
N ASP A 24 -11.57 7.45 -11.62
CA ASP A 24 -10.18 7.65 -12.07
C ASP A 24 -9.52 8.79 -11.29
N ASN A 25 -10.20 9.93 -11.15
CA ASN A 25 -9.68 11.04 -10.35
C ASN A 25 -9.52 10.65 -8.88
N PHE A 26 -10.42 9.85 -8.32
CA PHE A 26 -10.31 9.35 -6.95
C PHE A 26 -9.14 8.37 -6.81
N GLU A 27 -8.89 7.50 -7.79
CA GLU A 27 -7.72 6.61 -7.83
C GLU A 27 -6.41 7.41 -7.95
N HIS A 28 -6.39 8.47 -8.76
CA HIS A 28 -5.25 9.38 -8.87
C HIS A 28 -5.02 10.23 -7.61
N LEU A 29 -6.10 10.64 -6.94
CA LEU A 29 -6.03 11.35 -5.66
C LEU A 29 -5.58 10.42 -4.54
N THR A 30 -6.07 9.19 -4.48
CA THR A 30 -5.67 8.16 -3.48
C THR A 30 -4.29 7.58 -3.74
N ALA A 31 -3.78 7.63 -4.97
CA ALA A 31 -2.37 7.35 -5.25
C ALA A 31 -1.43 8.29 -4.49
N ASN A 32 -1.88 9.52 -4.19
CA ASN A 32 -1.16 10.52 -3.41
C ASN A 32 -1.70 10.73 -1.98
N TYR A 33 -2.95 10.37 -1.72
CA TYR A 33 -3.63 10.53 -0.43
C TYR A 33 -3.57 9.22 0.34
N ARG A 34 -2.45 9.00 1.04
CA ARG A 34 -2.38 8.00 2.11
C ARG A 34 -2.85 8.68 3.39
N PRO A 35 -4.02 8.33 3.96
CA PRO A 35 -4.37 8.78 5.29
C PRO A 35 -3.29 8.24 6.22
N THR A 36 -2.38 9.13 6.60
CA THR A 36 -1.41 8.83 7.63
C THR A 36 -2.19 8.64 8.92
N LEU A 37 -2.33 7.40 9.39
CA LEU A 37 -2.80 7.15 10.74
C LEU A 37 -1.79 7.84 11.67
N ASN A 38 -2.13 9.04 12.15
CA ASN A 38 -1.26 9.87 12.99
C ASN A 38 0.11 10.23 12.37
N GLY A 39 0.17 10.55 11.07
CA GLY A 39 1.45 10.87 10.39
C GLY A 39 2.26 9.64 9.94
N GLU A 40 1.82 8.42 10.28
CA GLU A 40 2.55 7.20 9.95
C GLU A 40 2.04 6.53 8.66
N ARG A 41 2.99 6.12 7.81
CA ARG A 41 2.72 5.45 6.55
C ARG A 41 2.74 3.94 6.73
N PHE A 42 1.73 3.29 6.17
CA PHE A 42 1.60 1.84 6.18
C PHE A 42 1.79 1.26 4.78
N PHE A 43 2.36 0.06 4.74
CA PHE A 43 2.57 -0.71 3.53
C PHE A 43 1.86 -2.05 3.58
N THR A 44 1.44 -2.53 2.41
CA THR A 44 0.91 -3.89 2.26
C THR A 44 2.02 -4.88 1.94
N ASP A 45 1.72 -6.18 2.06
CA ASP A 45 2.61 -7.28 1.62
C ASP A 45 3.24 -7.06 0.24
N LYS A 46 2.43 -6.63 -0.74
CA LYS A 46 2.89 -6.39 -2.12
C LYS A 46 3.95 -5.30 -2.18
N GLU A 47 3.77 -4.25 -1.40
CA GLU A 47 4.64 -3.08 -1.42
C GLU A 47 5.95 -3.34 -0.68
N VAL A 48 5.89 -4.00 0.48
CA VAL A 48 7.09 -4.37 1.24
C VAL A 48 7.92 -5.40 0.49
N SER A 49 7.28 -6.42 -0.10
CA SER A 49 8.00 -7.44 -0.87
C SER A 49 8.74 -6.82 -2.07
N ALA A 50 8.12 -5.85 -2.75
CA ALA A 50 8.74 -5.15 -3.86
C ALA A 50 9.93 -4.28 -3.41
N ARG A 51 9.81 -3.54 -2.30
CA ARG A 51 10.89 -2.70 -1.77
C ARG A 51 12.09 -3.50 -1.26
N LEU A 52 11.82 -4.56 -0.50
CA LEU A 52 12.86 -5.44 0.03
C LEU A 52 13.44 -6.40 -1.02
N LYS A 53 12.86 -6.44 -2.23
CA LYS A 53 13.23 -7.36 -3.32
C LYS A 53 13.18 -8.83 -2.90
N VAL A 54 12.18 -9.18 -2.11
CA VAL A 54 11.93 -10.56 -1.66
C VAL A 54 10.60 -11.05 -2.19
N SER A 55 10.42 -12.38 -2.23
CA SER A 55 9.11 -12.95 -2.55
C SER A 55 8.12 -12.69 -1.40
N ARG A 56 6.82 -12.69 -1.70
CA ARG A 56 5.78 -12.64 -0.64
C ARG A 56 5.86 -13.83 0.32
N ARG A 57 6.27 -15.00 -0.17
CA ARG A 57 6.48 -16.20 0.66
C ARG A 57 7.61 -15.98 1.68
N THR A 58 8.71 -15.37 1.25
CA THR A 58 9.83 -14.99 2.13
C THR A 58 9.42 -13.93 3.14
N LEU A 59 8.63 -12.93 2.73
CA LEU A 59 8.10 -11.93 3.65
C LEU A 59 7.17 -12.55 4.71
N GLN A 60 6.43 -13.59 4.33
CA GLN A 60 5.65 -14.39 5.29
C GLN A 60 6.54 -15.15 6.27
N ASP A 61 7.64 -15.77 5.83
CA ASP A 61 8.61 -16.40 6.73
C ASP A 61 9.19 -15.39 7.72
N TYR A 62 9.57 -14.19 7.26
CA TYR A 62 10.08 -13.14 8.15
C TYR A 62 9.08 -12.72 9.24
N ARG A 63 7.78 -12.71 8.93
CA ARG A 63 6.74 -12.47 9.95
C ARG A 63 6.64 -13.62 10.94
N ASN A 64 6.63 -14.85 10.44
CA ASN A 64 6.52 -16.06 11.27
C ASN A 64 7.73 -16.20 12.21
N GLU A 65 8.92 -15.84 11.73
CA GLU A 65 10.18 -15.80 12.49
C GLU A 65 10.29 -14.58 13.42
N GLY A 66 9.34 -13.64 13.37
CA GLY A 66 9.38 -12.40 14.17
C GLY A 66 10.46 -11.40 13.76
N ARG A 67 11.02 -11.52 12.56
CA ARG A 67 12.10 -10.66 12.04
C ARG A 67 11.61 -9.31 11.54
N ILE A 68 10.35 -9.22 11.14
CA ILE A 68 9.73 -7.98 10.64
C ILE A 68 8.46 -7.68 11.43
N ALA A 69 8.37 -6.46 11.94
CA ALA A 69 7.18 -6.00 12.66
C ALA A 69 6.00 -5.79 11.71
N TYR A 70 4.80 -6.16 12.14
CA TYR A 70 3.57 -6.03 11.37
C TYR A 70 2.37 -5.77 12.28
N ILE A 71 1.29 -5.29 11.68
CA ILE A 71 0.00 -5.09 12.33
C ILE A 71 -1.07 -5.80 11.50
N GLN A 72 -1.97 -6.50 12.17
CA GLN A 72 -3.15 -7.08 11.53
C GLN A 72 -4.35 -6.15 11.76
N LEU A 73 -4.94 -5.64 10.67
CA LEU A 73 -6.11 -4.77 10.71
C LEU A 73 -7.18 -5.33 9.78
N GLY A 74 -8.30 -5.80 10.35
CA GLY A 74 -9.41 -6.37 9.58
C GLY A 74 -9.00 -7.54 8.68
N GLY A 75 -8.10 -8.40 9.18
CA GLY A 75 -7.57 -9.55 8.42
C GLY A 75 -6.47 -9.20 7.40
N LYS A 76 -6.18 -7.91 7.16
CA LYS A 76 -5.07 -7.48 6.30
C LYS A 76 -3.82 -7.29 7.14
N ILE A 77 -2.65 -7.62 6.56
CA ILE A 77 -1.36 -7.34 7.18
C ILE A 77 -0.80 -6.03 6.63
N LEU A 78 -0.42 -5.16 7.56
CA LEU A 78 0.16 -3.85 7.31
C LEU A 78 1.51 -3.74 8.01
N TYR A 79 2.40 -2.97 7.40
CA TYR A 79 3.75 -2.72 7.92
C TYR A 79 3.95 -1.22 8.07
N ARG A 80 4.45 -0.78 9.21
CA ARG A 80 4.84 0.61 9.42
C ARG A 80 6.12 0.91 8.66
N GLU A 81 6.16 2.05 7.96
CA GLU A 81 7.37 2.52 7.28
C GLU A 81 8.52 2.69 8.28
N SER A 82 8.25 3.32 9.42
CA SER A 82 9.22 3.53 10.51
C SER A 82 9.87 2.23 11.01
N ASP A 83 9.07 1.17 11.18
CA ASP A 83 9.54 -0.12 11.66
C ASP A 83 10.44 -0.82 10.63
N ILE A 84 10.10 -0.70 9.34
CA ILE A 84 10.92 -1.23 8.25
C ILE A 84 12.25 -0.47 8.15
N GLU A 85 12.21 0.86 8.21
CA GLU A 85 13.42 1.70 8.18
C GLU A 85 14.35 1.38 9.34
N ARG A 86 13.81 1.25 10.56
CA ARG A 86 14.57 0.87 11.74
C ARG A 86 15.20 -0.52 11.58
N MET A 87 14.42 -1.51 11.13
CA MET A 87 14.93 -2.86 10.84
C MET A 87 16.08 -2.84 9.82
N LEU A 88 15.97 -2.02 8.78
CA LEU A 88 17.01 -1.89 7.77
C LEU A 88 18.26 -1.19 8.33
N ALA A 89 18.09 -0.13 9.12
CA ALA A 89 19.20 0.58 9.76
C ALA A 89 19.97 -0.33 10.74
N ASP A 90 19.25 -1.09 11.57
CA ASP A 90 19.84 -2.04 12.52
C ASP A 90 20.58 -3.19 11.80
N GLY A 91 20.07 -3.60 10.63
CA GLY A 91 20.68 -4.64 9.80
C GLY A 91 21.81 -4.14 8.90
N TYR A 92 21.94 -2.82 8.70
CA TYR A 92 22.94 -2.25 7.79
C TYR A 92 24.33 -2.38 8.40
N ARG A 93 25.18 -3.21 7.78
CA ARG A 93 26.58 -3.33 8.16
C ARG A 93 27.43 -2.60 7.14
N SER A 94 28.30 -1.71 7.62
CA SER A 94 29.29 -1.07 6.76
C SER A 94 30.13 -2.13 6.07
N ALA A 95 30.21 -2.07 4.74
CA ALA A 95 31.06 -2.96 3.95
C ALA A 95 32.56 -2.76 4.25
N TYR A 96 32.91 -1.60 4.80
CA TYR A 96 34.28 -1.25 5.15
C TYR A 96 34.40 -1.13 6.67
N ARG A 97 35.41 -1.78 7.25
CA ARG A 97 35.83 -1.47 8.62
C ARG A 97 36.36 -0.03 8.59
N LEU A 98 35.66 0.88 9.25
CA LEU A 98 36.21 2.19 9.56
C LEU A 98 37.45 1.92 10.42
N MET A 99 38.63 2.14 9.84
CA MET A 99 39.88 2.20 10.59
C MET A 99 39.72 3.37 11.56
N ALA A 100 39.65 3.06 12.85
CA ALA A 100 39.70 4.07 13.89
C ALA A 100 41.01 4.86 13.70
N THR A 101 40.88 6.17 13.46
CA THR A 101 41.97 7.14 13.68
C THR A 101 42.02 7.45 15.16
#